data_AF-A0A6M4AQE3-F1
#
_entry.id   AF-A0A6M4AQE3-F1
#
_cell.length_a   1.000
_cell.length_b   1.000
_cell.length_c   1.000
_cell.angle_alpha   90.00
_cell.angle_beta   90.00
_cell.angle_gamma   90.00
#
_symmetry.space_group_name_H-M   'P 1'
#
loop_
_entity.id
_entity.type
_entity.pdbx_description
1 polymer ?
#
loop_
_entity_poly.entity_id
_entity_poly.type
_entity_poly.pdbx_seq_one_letter_code
_entity_poly.pdbx_strand_id
1 'polypeptide(L)' 'MTKLSPIVSEFETKEEAAAYDAWFRAKVEASLADTRPLIPHEEVVARLAAGREKRRRAARRMA' A
#
# COMPACT_ATOMS: atom_id res chain seq x y z
N MET A 1 18.22 17.44 7.78
CA MET A 1 17.13 16.84 8.56
C MET A 1 16.46 17.91 9.39
N THR A 2 15.46 18.57 8.82
CA THR A 2 14.63 19.50 9.58
C THR A 2 13.51 18.71 10.24
N LYS A 3 13.55 18.63 11.58
CA LYS A 3 12.59 17.87 12.38
C LYS A 3 11.19 18.49 12.31
N LEU A 4 10.17 17.65 12.17
CA LEU A 4 8.76 18.02 12.16
C LEU A 4 8.10 17.70 13.50
N SER A 5 7.07 18.47 13.85
CA SER A 5 6.24 18.18 15.02
C SER A 5 5.29 17.03 14.70
N PRO A 6 5.12 16.03 15.60
CA PRO A 6 4.18 14.93 15.42
C PRO A 6 2.71 15.35 15.25
N ILE A 7 2.35 16.56 15.69
CA ILE A 7 1.00 17.12 15.49
C ILE A 7 0.79 17.60 14.05
N VAL A 8 1.87 18.01 13.37
CA VAL A 8 1.82 18.58 12.02
C VAL A 8 2.09 17.52 10.95
N SER A 9 2.91 16.52 11.25
CA SER A 9 3.23 15.45 10.32
C SER A 9 3.48 14.12 11.04
N GLU A 10 3.12 13.04 10.36
CA GLU A 10 3.45 11.67 10.72
C GLU A 10 4.93 11.31 10.49
N PHE A 11 5.68 12.13 9.74
CA PHE A 11 7.10 11.93 9.48
C PHE A 11 7.95 12.71 10.49
N GLU A 12 9.09 12.14 10.88
CA GLU A 12 10.00 12.80 11.81
C GLU A 12 10.72 13.98 11.16
N THR A 13 10.96 13.92 9.85
CA THR A 13 11.72 14.94 9.12
C THR A 13 11.04 15.37 7.82
N LYS A 14 11.32 16.60 7.38
CA LYS A 14 10.84 17.08 6.06
C LYS A 14 11.38 16.24 4.91
N GLU A 15 12.59 15.73 5.05
CA GLU A 15 13.25 14.92 4.04
C GLU A 15 12.54 13.57 3.86
N GLU A 16 12.13 12.91 4.94
CA GLU A 16 11.30 11.70 4.88
C GLU A 16 9.92 11.98 4.28
N ALA A 17 9.28 13.07 4.70
CA ALA A 17 7.99 13.48 4.14
C ALA A 17 8.07 13.73 2.62
N ALA A 18 9.13 14.41 2.17
CA ALA A 18 9.36 14.67 0.75
C ALA A 18 9.67 13.37 -0.03
N ALA A 19 10.45 12.46 0.55
CA ALA A 19 10.73 11.16 -0.06
C ALA A 19 9.44 10.32 -0.21
N TYR A 20 8.58 10.35 0.80
CA TYR A 20 7.27 9.69 0.73
C TYR A 20 6.37 10.31 -0.33
N ASP A 21 6.25 11.64 -0.38
CA ASP A 21 5.42 12.33 -1.37
C ASP A 21 5.89 12.01 -2.81
N ALA A 22 7.20 12.03 -3.07
CA ALA A 22 7.75 11.67 -4.38
C ALA A 22 7.41 10.22 -4.77
N TRP A 23 7.59 9.27 -3.86
CA TRP A 23 7.22 7.87 -4.09
C TRP A 23 5.70 7.70 -4.28
N PHE A 24 4.90 8.38 -3.48
CA PHE A 24 3.45 8.28 -3.51
C PHE A 24 2.89 8.80 -4.84
N ARG A 25 3.38 9.95 -5.32
CA ARG A 25 3.01 10.49 -6.65
C ARG A 25 3.37 9.53 -7.77
N ALA A 26 4.60 9.02 -7.79
CA ALA A 26 5.03 8.05 -8.80
C ALA A 26 4.16 6.78 -8.79
N LYS A 27 3.77 6.30 -7.60
CA LYS A 27 2.87 5.15 -7.46
C LYS A 27 1.44 5.45 -7.96
N VAL A 28 0.92 6.64 -7.69
CA VAL A 28 -0.39 7.07 -8.17
C VAL A 28 -0.38 7.21 -9.68
N GLU A 29 0.63 7.84 -10.26
CA GLU A 29 0.79 7.97 -11.72
C GLU A 29 0.83 6.60 -12.40
N ALA A 30 1.63 5.66 -11.87
CA ALA A 30 1.67 4.30 -12.39
C ALA A 30 0.31 3.58 -12.27
N SER A 31 -0.47 3.86 -11.23
CA SER A 31 -1.80 3.29 -11.04
C SER A 31 -2.84 3.90 -11.99
N LEU A 32 -2.74 5.21 -12.28
CA LEU A 32 -3.61 5.90 -13.23
C LEU A 32 -3.30 5.52 -14.68
N ALA A 33 -2.05 5.21 -14.99
CA ALA A 33 -1.62 4.73 -16.30
C ALA A 33 -2.02 3.27 -16.58
N ASP A 34 -2.51 2.54 -15.57
CA ASP A 34 -2.94 1.15 -15.72
C ASP A 34 -4.23 1.03 -16.53
N THR A 35 -4.15 0.38 -17.69
CA THR A 35 -5.29 0.22 -18.60
C THR A 35 -6.21 -0.94 -18.23
N ARG A 36 -5.90 -1.71 -17.18
CA ARG A 36 -6.76 -2.82 -16.75
C ARG A 36 -8.10 -2.26 -16.24
N PRO A 37 -9.21 -2.96 -16.49
CA PRO A 37 -10.51 -2.51 -16.03
C PRO A 37 -10.56 -2.49 -14.50
N LEU A 38 -11.33 -1.54 -13.96
CA LEU A 38 -11.68 -1.53 -12.54
C LEU A 38 -12.46 -2.79 -12.19
N ILE A 39 -12.26 -3.28 -10.96
CA ILE A 39 -12.98 -4.42 -10.43
C ILE A 39 -13.99 -3.97 -9.36
N PRO A 40 -15.15 -4.64 -9.25
CA PRO A 40 -16.11 -4.37 -8.19
C PRO A 40 -15.54 -4.62 -6.79
N HIS A 41 -16.10 -3.94 -5.78
CA HIS A 41 -15.70 -4.12 -4.38
C HIS A 41 -15.76 -5.60 -3.94
N GLU A 42 -16.83 -6.31 -4.28
CA GLU A 42 -17.01 -7.74 -3.94
C GLU A 42 -15.87 -8.61 -4.46
N GLU A 43 -15.37 -8.30 -5.66
CA GLU A 43 -14.25 -9.02 -6.25
C GLU A 43 -12.94 -8.75 -5.49
N VAL A 44 -12.71 -7.52 -5.03
CA VAL A 44 -11.57 -7.18 -4.16
C VAL A 44 -11.62 -8.01 -2.87
N VAL A 45 -12.77 -8.05 -2.22
CA VAL A 45 -12.97 -8.80 -0.96
C VAL A 45 -12.71 -10.29 -1.18
N ALA A 46 -13.26 -10.88 -2.24
CA ALA A 46 -13.06 -12.28 -2.59
C ALA A 46 -11.58 -12.61 -2.85
N ARG A 47 -10.88 -11.78 -3.63
CA ARG A 47 -9.44 -11.94 -3.92
C ARG A 47 -8.60 -11.90 -2.65
N LEU A 48 -8.88 -10.96 -1.73
CA LEU A 48 -8.17 -10.86 -0.45
C LEU A 48 -8.45 -12.05 0.48
N ALA A 49 -9.69 -12.53 0.54
CA ALA A 49 -10.06 -13.70 1.32
C ALA A 49 -9.34 -14.97 0.82
N ALA A 50 -9.33 -15.19 -0.50
CA ALA A 50 -8.62 -16.30 -1.12
C ALA A 50 -7.10 -16.23 -0.85
N GLY A 51 -6.50 -15.04 -0.96
CA GLY A 51 -5.09 -14.83 -0.65
C GLY A 51 -4.72 -15.14 0.81
N ARG A 52 -5.57 -14.73 1.77
CA ARG A 52 -5.40 -15.08 3.19
C ARG A 52 -5.47 -16.58 3.41
N GLU A 53 -6.45 -17.24 2.81
CA GLU A 53 -6.62 -18.69 2.95
C GLU A 53 -5.44 -19.47 2.37
N LYS A 54 -4.93 -19.04 1.20
CA LYS A 54 -3.73 -19.64 0.59
C LYS A 54 -2.53 -19.58 1.54
N ARG A 55 -2.29 -18.41 2.17
CA ARG A 55 -1.20 -18.25 3.15
C ARG A 55 -1.40 -19.12 4.39
N ARG A 56 -2.62 -19.22 4.91
CA ARG A 56 -2.95 -20.07 6.07
C ARG A 56 -2.72 -21.55 5.76
N ARG A 57 -3.13 -22.03 4.59
CA ARG A 57 -2.87 -23.40 4.15
C ARG A 57 -1.39 -23.68 4.00
N ALA A 58 -0.63 -22.74 3.43
CA ALA A 58 0.82 -22.87 3.32
C ALA A 58 1.48 -23.00 4.71
N ALA A 59 1.14 -22.12 5.65
CA ALA A 59 1.66 -22.20 7.02
C ALA A 59 1.32 -23.52 7.72
N ARG A 60 0.08 -24.03 7.56
CA ARG A 60 -0.35 -25.33 8.12
C ARG A 60 0.35 -26.54 7.50
N ARG A 61 0.85 -26.43 6.27
CA ARG A 61 1.60 -27.49 5.60
C ARG A 61 3.07 -27.52 6.01
N MET A 62 3.57 -26.43 6.58
CA MET A 62 4.95 -26.29 7.06
C MET A 62 5.09 -26.57 8.56
N ALA A 63 3.97 -26.81 9.24
CA ALA A 63 3.91 -27.26 10.64
C ALA A 63 3.63 -28.76 10.67
#